data_AF-A0A662PIK4-F1
#
_entry.id   AF-A0A662PIK4-F1
#
_cell.length_a   1.000
_cell.length_b   1.000
_cell.length_c   1.000
_cell.angle_alpha   90.00
_cell.angle_beta   90.00
_cell.angle_gamma   90.00
#
_symmetry.space_group_name_H-M   'P 1'
#
loop_
_entity.id
_entity.type
_entity.pdbx_description
1 polymer ?
#
loop_
_entity_poly.entity_id
_entity_poly.type
_entity_poly.pdbx_seq_one_letter_code
_entity_poly.pdbx_strand_id
1 'polypeptide(L)' 'MKKGSTPHDLAYEIHTDIGKNFIYAINARTKMRIAEDYKLQNRDIIKIFSAAR' A
#
# COMPACT_ATOMS: atom_id res chain seq x y z
N MET A 1 -5.14 -3.49 -11.05
CA MET A 1 -3.70 -3.55 -10.71
C MET A 1 -3.00 -4.67 -11.45
N LYS A 2 -1.79 -4.42 -11.95
CA LYS A 2 -0.99 -5.45 -12.65
C LYS A 2 -0.33 -6.36 -11.61
N LYS A 3 0.01 -7.60 -12.00
CA LYS A 3 0.83 -8.47 -11.16
C LYS A 3 2.18 -7.80 -10.90
N GLY A 4 2.57 -7.74 -9.64
CA GLY A 4 3.81 -7.09 -9.21
C GLY A 4 3.66 -5.63 -8.78
N SER A 5 2.45 -5.07 -8.78
CA SER A 5 2.19 -3.76 -8.19
C SER A 5 2.48 -3.76 -6.69
N THR A 6 2.94 -2.61 -6.19
CA THR A 6 3.34 -2.39 -4.81
C THR A 6 2.21 -1.72 -3.99
N PRO A 7 2.33 -1.66 -2.66
CA PRO A 7 1.41 -0.88 -1.82
C PRO A 7 1.40 0.61 -2.17
N HIS A 8 2.50 1.13 -2.75
CA HIS A 8 2.58 2.50 -3.23
C HIS A 8 1.75 2.72 -4.49
N ASP A 9 1.82 1.79 -5.45
CA ASP A 9 0.95 1.80 -6.63
C ASP A 9 -0.53 1.74 -6.22
N LEU A 10 -0.86 0.90 -5.22
CA LEU A 10 -2.22 0.84 -4.68
C LEU A 10 -2.67 2.19 -4.10
N ALA A 11 -1.77 2.90 -3.41
CA ALA A 11 -2.08 4.21 -2.86
C ALA A 11 -2.42 5.22 -3.97
N TYR A 12 -1.68 5.22 -5.08
CA TYR A 12 -1.95 6.07 -6.24
C TYR A 12 -3.24 5.71 -6.96
N GLU A 13 -3.59 4.43 -7.07
CA GLU A 13 -4.85 3.97 -7.65
C GLU A 13 -6.07 4.40 -6.83
N ILE A 14 -5.92 4.53 -5.50
CA ILE A 14 -6.99 5.02 -4.63
C ILE A 14 -7.14 6.54 -4.78
N HIS A 15 -6.04 7.28 -4.59
CA HIS A 15 -6.02 8.73 -4.79
C HIS A 15 -4.59 9.27 -4.88
N THR A 16 -4.35 10.21 -5.79
CA THR A 16 -3.04 10.87 -5.97
C THR A 16 -2.46 11.45 -4.68
N ASP A 17 -3.26 12.07 -3.80
CA ASP A 17 -2.75 12.66 -2.56
C ASP A 17 -2.34 11.61 -1.53
N ILE A 18 -3.02 10.46 -1.51
CA ILE A 18 -2.64 9.31 -0.67
C ILE A 18 -1.31 8.71 -1.15
N GLY A 19 -1.15 8.56 -2.48
CA GLY A 19 0.11 8.09 -3.07
C GLY A 19 1.28 9.03 -2.85
N LYS A 20 1.07 10.35 -3.01
CA LYS A 20 2.09 11.38 -2.74
C LYS A 20 2.51 11.41 -1.27
N ASN A 21 1.55 11.24 -0.35
CA ASN A 21 1.81 11.28 1.09
C ASN A 21 1.98 9.88 1.69
N PHE A 22 2.30 8.87 0.89
CA PHE A 22 2.49 7.50 1.37
C PHE A 22 3.69 7.42 2.33
N ILE A 23 3.49 6.84 3.52
CA ILE A 23 4.56 6.64 4.49
C ILE A 23 4.96 5.16 4.56
N TYR A 24 3.98 4.28 4.74
CA TYR A 24 4.17 2.84 4.75
C TYR A 24 2.83 2.12 4.67
N ALA A 25 2.91 0.80 4.49
CA ALA A 25 1.75 -0.08 4.54
C ALA A 25 1.96 -1.23 5.54
N ILE A 26 0.85 -1.80 5.99
CA ILE A 26 0.80 -2.96 6.89
C ILE A 26 -0.12 -4.00 6.29
N ASN A 27 0.28 -5.27 6.37
CA ASN A 27 -0.64 -6.38 6.11
C ASN A 27 -1.63 -6.49 7.27
N ALA A 28 -2.91 -6.20 7.02
CA ALA A 28 -3.93 -6.14 8.08
C ALA A 28 -4.22 -7.51 8.71
N ARG A 29 -3.88 -8.63 8.04
CA ARG A 29 -4.06 -9.99 8.55
C ARG A 29 -2.99 -10.34 9.58
N THR A 30 -1.73 -10.08 9.27
CA THR A 30 -0.59 -10.39 10.16
C THR A 30 -0.24 -9.24 11.09
N LYS A 31 -0.76 -8.04 10.82
CA LYS A 31 -0.41 -6.76 11.46
C LYS A 31 1.08 -6.41 11.35
N MET A 32 1.78 -7.01 10.38
CA MET A 32 3.20 -6.74 10.13
C MET A 32 3.38 -5.68 9.05
N ARG A 33 4.40 -4.83 9.23
CA ARG A 33 4.81 -3.85 8.24
C ARG A 33 5.32 -4.59 7.00
N ILE A 34 4.88 -4.12 5.83
CA ILE A 34 5.31 -4.66 4.53
C ILE A 34 6.40 -3.77 3.96
N ALA A 35 7.35 -4.41 3.29
CA ALA A 35 8.41 -3.72 2.58
C ALA A 35 7.82 -2.93 1.40
N GLU A 36 8.54 -1.91 0.96
CA GLU A 36 8.09 -1.04 -0.14
C GLU A 36 8.04 -1.80 -1.48
N ASP A 37 8.94 -2.76 -1.67
CA ASP A 37 9.02 -3.65 -2.83
C ASP A 37 8.08 -4.87 -2.73
N TYR A 38 7.26 -4.95 -1.69
CA TYR A 38 6.31 -6.03 -1.50
C TYR A 38 5.34 -6.10 -2.69
N LYS A 39 5.32 -7.23 -3.39
CA LYS A 39 4.41 -7.45 -4.50
C LYS A 39 3.05 -7.88 -3.97
N LEU A 40 2.05 -7.05 -4.21
CA LEU A 40 0.67 -7.33 -3.79
C LEU A 40 0.17 -8.64 -4.40
N GLN A 41 -0.42 -9.48 -3.56
CA GLN A 41 -1.04 -10.72 -3.97
C GLN A 41 -2.56 -10.59 -3.95
N ASN A 42 -3.22 -11.45 -4.74
CA ASN A 42 -4.68 -11.48 -4.77
C ASN A 42 -5.21 -11.81 -3.36
N ARG A 43 -6.23 -11.07 -2.91
CA ARG A 43 -6.84 -11.17 -1.57
C ARG A 43 -5.97 -10.65 -0.41
N ASP A 44 -4.87 -9.96 -0.68
CA ASP A 44 -4.15 -9.21 0.35
C ASP A 44 -5.02 -8.07 0.89
N ILE A 45 -4.99 -7.90 2.21
CA ILE A 45 -5.67 -6.82 2.90
C ILE A 45 -4.59 -5.86 3.39
N ILE A 46 -4.46 -4.73 2.71
CA ILE A 46 -3.40 -3.76 2.98
C ILE A 46 -4.00 -2.53 3.64
N LYS A 47 -3.41 -2.15 4.78
CA LYS A 47 -3.69 -0.88 5.44
C LYS A 47 -2.58 0.10 5.07
N ILE A 48 -2.95 1.16 4.37
CA ILE A 48 -2.03 2.21 3.93
C ILE A 48 -2.04 3.33 4.98
N PHE A 49 -0.86 3.80 5.36
CA PHE A 49 -0.69 4.97 6.21
C PHE A 49 -0.13 6.09 5.34
N SER A 50 -0.90 7.17 5.23
CA SER A 50 -0.51 8.40 4.54
C SER A 50 -0.44 9.57 5.52
N ALA A 51 0.46 10.51 5.27
CA ALA A 51 0.49 11.77 6.00
C ALA A 51 -0.76 12.60 5.62
N ALA A 52 -1.51 13.03 6.63
CA ALA A 52 -2.51 14.07 6.47
C ALA A 52 -1.79 15.42 6.54
N ARG A 53 -1.97 16.25 5.51
CA ARG A 53 -1.52 17.63 5.53
C ARG A 53 -2.73 18.54 5.65
#